data_AF-A0A929C560-F1
#
_entry.id   AF-A0A929C560-F1
#
_cell.length_a   1.000
_cell.length_b   1.000
_cell.length_c   1.000
_cell.angle_alpha   90.00
_cell.angle_beta   90.00
_cell.angle_gamma   90.00
#
_symmetry.space_group_name_H-M   'P 1'
#
loop_
_entity.id
_entity.type
_entity.pdbx_description
1 polymer ?
#
loop_
_entity_poly.entity_id
_entity_poly.type
_entity_poly.pdbx_seq_one_letter_code
_entity_poly.pdbx_strand_id
1 'polypeptide(L)'
;MDLTMFKRNYYCLVAGLPDIIIDGNKPGETSHEFKNELAEQLLTSDYKFAELLYLHYDNKNLLNLLLKQDNRFIPLGNYTEEYLEEQIKEPTNIVDYMKQLIFNIKAEISGNSNLSIENE
;
A
#
# COMPACT_ATOMS: atom_id res chain seq x y z
N MET A 1 33.69 3.35 21.10
CA MET A 1 32.39 3.28 21.77
C MET A 1 31.35 3.41 20.67
N ASP A 2 30.65 2.32 20.38
CA ASP A 2 29.77 2.22 19.22
C ASP A 2 28.46 2.97 19.53
N LEU A 3 28.18 4.04 18.78
CA LEU A 3 26.99 4.89 18.94
C LEU A 3 25.73 4.27 18.30
N THR A 4 25.82 3.05 17.78
CA THR A 4 24.74 2.36 17.04
C THR A 4 23.61 1.82 17.91
N MET A 5 23.69 1.88 19.24
CA MET A 5 22.77 1.16 20.13
C MET A 5 21.95 2.03 21.07
N PHE A 6 21.43 3.17 20.61
CA PHE A 6 20.21 3.72 21.21
C PHE A 6 19.05 3.50 20.25
N LYS A 7 18.50 2.29 20.29
CA LYS A 7 17.21 2.00 19.65
C LYS A 7 16.19 2.99 20.22
N ARG A 8 15.65 3.86 19.36
CA ARG A 8 14.65 4.85 19.77
C ARG A 8 13.41 4.09 20.22
N ASN A 9 12.94 4.39 21.43
CA ASN A 9 11.75 3.78 21.99
C ASN A 9 10.58 4.74 21.83
N TYR A 10 9.50 4.28 21.21
CA TYR A 10 8.30 5.07 20.92
C TYR A 10 7.29 5.03 22.07
N TYR A 11 7.74 5.27 23.31
CA TYR A 11 6.91 5.12 24.50
C TYR A 11 5.65 6.01 24.47
N CYS A 12 5.77 7.26 24.01
CA CYS A 12 4.63 8.16 23.91
C CYS A 12 3.61 7.68 22.88
N LEU A 13 4.06 7.24 21.70
CA LEU A 13 3.19 6.67 20.66
C LEU A 13 2.44 5.46 21.24
N VAL A 14 3.17 4.49 21.79
CA VAL A 14 2.58 3.24 22.31
C VAL A 14 1.61 3.51 23.47
N ALA A 15 1.93 4.45 24.37
CA ALA A 15 1.05 4.82 25.47
C ALA A 15 -0.16 5.67 25.04
N GLY A 16 -0.10 6.30 23.86
CA GLY A 16 -1.19 7.07 23.26
C GLY A 16 -2.17 6.24 22.43
N LEU A 17 -1.81 5.01 22.06
CA LEU A 17 -2.67 4.13 21.28
C LEU A 17 -3.98 3.82 22.03
N PRO A 18 -5.13 3.83 21.34
CA PRO A 18 -6.39 3.45 21.95
C PRO A 18 -6.38 1.97 22.36
N ASP A 19 -7.03 1.65 23.48
CA ASP A 19 -7.26 0.27 23.88
C ASP A 19 -8.05 -0.49 22.80
N ILE A 20 -7.63 -1.72 22.50
CA ILE A 20 -8.34 -2.59 21.55
C ILE A 20 -9.62 -3.11 22.22
N ILE A 21 -10.74 -2.45 21.95
CA ILE A 21 -12.05 -2.85 22.47
C ILE A 21 -12.79 -3.65 21.39
N ILE A 22 -12.94 -4.97 21.62
CA ILE A 22 -13.54 -5.92 20.66
C ILE A 22 -15.02 -5.59 20.34
N ASP A 23 -15.74 -4.97 21.27
CA ASP A 23 -17.16 -4.61 21.16
C ASP A 23 -17.40 -3.10 20.91
N GLY A 24 -16.33 -2.36 20.62
CA GLY A 24 -16.31 -0.91 20.70
C GLY A 24 -16.89 -0.24 19.47
N ASN A 25 -18.20 0.01 19.47
CA ASN A 25 -18.90 0.91 18.55
C ASN A 25 -18.51 2.40 18.73
N LYS A 26 -17.32 2.68 19.28
CA LYS A 26 -16.74 4.03 19.34
C LYS A 26 -16.09 4.31 17.98
N PRO A 27 -16.30 5.50 17.39
CA PRO A 27 -15.45 5.92 16.29
C PRO A 27 -14.03 6.08 16.85
N GLY A 28 -13.21 5.06 16.69
CA GLY A 28 -11.77 5.19 16.87
C GLY A 28 -11.20 6.20 15.86
N GLU A 29 -9.93 6.56 16.05
CA GLU A 29 -9.22 7.35 15.04
C GLU A 29 -9.38 6.71 13.66
N THR A 30 -9.67 7.55 12.67
CA THR A 30 -9.79 7.06 11.31
C THR A 30 -8.43 6.54 10.85
N SER A 31 -8.40 5.52 9.98
CA SER A 31 -7.14 4.97 9.49
C SER A 31 -6.24 6.03 8.81
N HIS A 32 -6.81 7.15 8.36
CA HIS A 32 -6.09 8.30 7.83
C HIS A 32 -5.40 9.12 8.93
N GLU A 33 -6.12 9.45 10.01
CA GLU A 33 -5.54 10.18 11.15
C GLU A 33 -4.40 9.38 11.76
N PHE A 34 -4.61 8.07 11.96
CA PHE A 34 -3.57 7.19 12.47
C PHE A 34 -2.34 7.10 11.54
N LYS A 35 -2.55 7.04 10.22
CA LYS A 35 -1.43 7.06 9.25
C LYS A 35 -0.59 8.33 9.39
N ASN A 36 -1.24 9.48 9.56
CA ASN A 36 -0.56 10.76 9.74
C ASN A 36 0.20 10.80 11.07
N GLU A 37 -0.43 10.35 12.15
CA GLU A 37 0.22 10.30 13.47
C GLU A 37 1.50 9.43 13.44
N LEU A 38 1.42 8.26 12.80
CA LEU A 38 2.60 7.40 12.61
C LEU A 38 3.70 8.11 11.81
N ALA A 39 3.34 8.86 10.76
CA ALA A 39 4.31 9.62 9.96
C ALA A 39 4.98 10.74 10.75
N GLU A 40 4.29 11.34 11.71
CA GLU A 40 4.81 12.41 12.57
C GLU A 40 5.67 11.89 13.73
N GLN A 41 5.30 10.75 14.31
CA GLN A 41 5.93 10.25 15.54
C GLN A 41 7.09 9.27 15.30
N LEU A 42 7.07 8.53 14.18
CA LEU A 42 8.12 7.56 13.85
C LEU A 42 9.31 8.21 13.16
N LEU A 43 10.50 7.64 13.35
CA LEU A 43 11.63 7.93 12.48
C LEU A 43 11.32 7.47 11.06
N THR A 44 11.86 8.17 10.05
CA THR A 44 11.67 7.82 8.63
C THR A 44 12.05 6.37 8.32
N SER A 45 13.10 5.82 8.96
CA SER A 45 13.49 4.43 8.78
C SER A 45 12.44 3.45 9.30
N ASP A 46 11.76 3.81 10.39
CA ASP A 46 10.80 2.95 11.08
C ASP A 46 9.40 3.09 10.48
N TYR A 47 9.04 4.31 10.02
CA TYR A 47 7.81 4.57 9.28
C TYR A 47 7.71 3.71 8.01
N LYS A 48 8.84 3.37 7.37
CA LYS A 48 8.86 2.43 6.25
C LYS A 48 8.25 1.06 6.56
N PHE A 49 8.30 0.62 7.82
CA PHE A 49 7.60 -0.60 8.24
C PHE A 49 6.10 -0.37 8.42
N ALA A 50 5.70 0.82 8.90
CA ALA A 50 4.30 1.20 9.00
C ALA A 50 3.63 1.31 7.61
N GLU A 51 4.36 1.78 6.58
CA GLU A 51 3.88 1.82 5.20
C GLU A 51 3.42 0.43 4.70
N LEU A 52 4.02 -0.66 5.20
CA LEU A 52 3.62 -2.03 4.85
C LEU A 52 2.17 -2.33 5.22
N LEU A 53 1.65 -1.73 6.29
CA LEU A 53 0.27 -1.90 6.74
C LEU A 53 -0.75 -1.34 5.75
N TYR A 54 -0.31 -0.48 4.82
CA TYR A 54 -1.17 0.21 3.85
C TYR A 54 -1.02 -0.33 2.42
N LEU A 55 -0.07 -1.24 2.18
CA LEU A 55 0.18 -1.81 0.85
C LEU A 55 -1.01 -2.60 0.29
N HIS A 56 -1.93 -3.09 1.12
CA HIS A 56 -3.13 -3.75 0.61
C HIS A 56 -4.07 -2.78 -0.12
N TYR A 57 -4.05 -1.47 0.23
CA TYR A 57 -4.77 -0.45 -0.53
C TYR A 57 -4.08 -0.20 -1.87
N ASP A 58 -2.75 -0.11 -1.89
CA ASP A 58 -1.98 0.03 -3.12
C ASP A 58 -2.19 -1.16 -4.06
N ASN A 59 -2.24 -2.40 -3.51
CA ASN A 59 -2.57 -3.59 -4.29
C ASN A 59 -3.95 -3.48 -4.94
N LYS A 60 -4.96 -3.00 -4.21
CA LYS A 60 -6.32 -2.81 -4.77
C LYS A 60 -6.32 -1.75 -5.86
N ASN A 61 -5.69 -0.61 -5.62
CA ASN A 61 -5.57 0.47 -6.62
C ASN A 61 -4.86 -0.03 -7.88
N LEU A 62 -3.73 -0.74 -7.71
CA LEU A 62 -2.96 -1.30 -8.81
C LEU A 62 -3.78 -2.32 -9.63
N LEU A 63 -4.52 -3.21 -8.97
CA LEU A 63 -5.42 -4.15 -9.65
C LEU A 63 -6.54 -3.44 -10.40
N ASN A 64 -7.17 -2.43 -9.79
CA ASN A 64 -8.21 -1.64 -10.43
C ASN A 64 -7.71 -0.99 -11.73
N LEU A 65 -6.51 -0.39 -11.69
CA LEU A 65 -5.87 0.23 -12.84
C LEU A 65 -5.51 -0.80 -13.93
N LEU A 66 -4.88 -1.92 -13.56
CA LEU A 66 -4.50 -2.98 -14.52
C LEU A 66 -5.70 -3.60 -15.22
N LEU A 67 -6.80 -3.82 -14.49
CA LEU A 67 -8.02 -4.45 -14.99
C LEU A 67 -9.03 -3.43 -15.55
N LYS A 68 -8.69 -2.13 -15.54
CA LYS A 68 -9.56 -1.02 -15.99
C LYS A 68 -10.94 -1.03 -15.33
N GLN A 69 -10.98 -1.30 -14.02
CA GLN A 69 -12.21 -1.26 -13.23
C GLN A 69 -12.57 0.18 -12.85
N ASP A 70 -13.85 0.53 -12.91
CA ASP A 70 -14.36 1.86 -12.53
C ASP A 70 -14.59 1.97 -11.01
N ASN A 71 -13.55 1.65 -10.25
CA ASN A 71 -13.55 1.76 -8.78
C ASN A 71 -12.86 3.05 -8.38
N ARG A 72 -13.38 3.72 -7.33
CA ARG A 72 -12.72 4.91 -6.77
C ARG A 72 -11.32 4.56 -6.25
N PHE A 73 -10.36 5.43 -6.56
CA PHE A 73 -9.01 5.36 -5.99
C PHE A 73 -9.04 5.46 -4.47
N ILE A 74 -8.24 4.62 -3.80
CA ILE A 74 -8.15 4.60 -2.34
C ILE A 74 -6.94 5.43 -1.91
N PRO A 75 -7.13 6.66 -1.38
CA PRO A 75 -6.03 7.58 -1.04
C PRO A 75 -5.21 7.13 0.18
N LEU A 76 -5.65 6.09 0.88
CA LEU A 76 -4.97 5.55 2.05
C LEU A 76 -3.76 4.67 1.69
N GLY A 77 -3.61 4.31 0.41
CA GLY A 77 -2.38 3.72 -0.12
C GLY A 77 -1.16 4.63 0.05
N ASN A 78 0.02 4.10 -0.21
CA ASN A 78 1.28 4.84 -0.15
C ASN A 78 1.60 5.53 -1.48
N TYR A 79 0.99 5.08 -2.58
CA TYR A 79 1.26 5.59 -3.91
C TYR A 79 0.10 6.43 -4.45
N THR A 80 0.42 7.44 -5.26
CA THR A 80 -0.61 8.19 -6.00
C THR A 80 -1.06 7.40 -7.22
N GLU A 81 -2.20 7.78 -7.79
CA GLU A 81 -2.73 7.17 -9.01
C GLU A 81 -1.75 7.33 -10.17
N GLU A 82 -1.24 8.54 -10.38
CA GLU A 82 -0.30 8.87 -11.46
C GLU A 82 1.00 8.07 -11.34
N TYR A 83 1.49 7.89 -10.12
CA TYR A 83 2.67 7.08 -9.85
C TYR A 83 2.43 5.61 -10.21
N LEU A 84 1.29 5.04 -9.79
CA LEU A 84 0.97 3.65 -10.13
C LEU A 84 0.80 3.47 -11.65
N GLU A 85 0.20 4.42 -12.35
CA GLU A 85 0.11 4.41 -13.81
C GLU A 85 1.49 4.42 -14.50
N GLU A 86 2.43 5.20 -13.98
CA GLU A 86 3.82 5.21 -14.45
C GLU A 86 4.48 3.85 -14.22
N GLN A 87 4.35 3.29 -13.01
CA GLN A 87 4.93 1.99 -12.66
C GLN A 87 4.28 0.83 -13.42
N ILE A 88 3.01 0.93 -13.80
CA ILE A 88 2.39 -0.03 -14.71
C ILE A 88 3.10 0.02 -16.06
N LYS A 89 3.46 1.19 -16.60
CA LYS A 89 4.17 1.29 -17.89
C LYS A 89 5.60 0.73 -17.77
N GLU A 90 6.34 1.19 -16.76
CA GLU A 90 7.73 0.82 -16.52
C GLU A 90 7.98 0.56 -15.02
N PRO A 91 7.89 -0.71 -14.56
CA PRO A 91 7.95 -1.05 -13.14
C PRO A 91 9.38 -1.04 -12.61
N THR A 92 9.90 0.15 -12.31
CA THR A 92 11.29 0.37 -11.87
C THR A 92 11.38 0.64 -10.37
N ASN A 93 10.55 1.54 -9.85
CA ASN A 93 10.71 2.13 -8.52
C ASN A 93 9.65 1.67 -7.50
N ILE A 94 8.92 0.59 -7.79
CA ILE A 94 7.89 0.02 -6.91
C ILE A 94 8.40 -1.21 -6.13
N VAL A 95 7.67 -1.65 -5.10
CA VAL A 95 7.98 -2.86 -4.33
C VAL A 95 8.07 -4.08 -5.26
N ASP A 96 9.09 -4.92 -5.05
CA ASP A 96 9.43 -5.99 -6.00
C ASP A 96 8.30 -6.99 -6.26
N TYR A 97 7.49 -7.33 -5.24
CA TYR A 97 6.35 -8.23 -5.46
C TYR A 97 5.28 -7.59 -6.37
N MET A 98 5.12 -6.26 -6.33
CA MET A 98 4.19 -5.55 -7.21
C MET A 98 4.69 -5.57 -8.66
N LYS A 99 6.01 -5.55 -8.89
CA LYS A 99 6.58 -5.74 -10.24
C LYS A 99 6.18 -7.10 -10.82
N GLN A 100 6.29 -8.15 -10.00
CA GLN A 100 5.87 -9.50 -10.38
C GLN A 100 4.36 -9.57 -10.64
N LEU A 101 3.55 -8.90 -9.81
CA LEU A 101 2.10 -8.80 -9.98
C LEU A 101 1.73 -8.13 -11.31
N ILE A 102 2.34 -6.97 -11.61
CA ILE A 102 2.14 -6.24 -12.88
C ILE A 102 2.48 -7.14 -14.08
N PHE A 103 3.65 -7.79 -14.02
CA PHE A 103 4.10 -8.69 -15.09
C PHE A 103 3.12 -9.84 -15.34
N ASN A 104 2.74 -10.56 -14.28
CA ASN A 104 1.86 -11.72 -14.39
C ASN A 104 0.47 -11.34 -14.94
N ILE A 105 -0.13 -10.25 -14.43
CA ILE A 105 -1.46 -9.82 -14.87
C ILE A 105 -1.43 -9.33 -16.33
N LYS A 106 -0.41 -8.58 -16.73
CA LYS A 106 -0.27 -8.16 -18.13
C LYS A 106 -0.14 -9.36 -19.08
N ALA A 107 0.60 -10.39 -18.66
CA ALA A 107 0.73 -11.62 -19.43
C ALA A 107 -0.61 -12.35 -19.56
N GLU A 108 -1.40 -12.44 -18.49
CA GLU A 108 -2.75 -13.02 -18.52
C GLU A 108 -3.71 -12.25 -19.43
N ILE A 109 -3.72 -10.90 -19.36
CA ILE A 109 -4.55 -10.05 -20.23
C ILE A 109 -4.17 -10.26 -21.70
N SER A 110 -2.87 -10.31 -22.00
CA SER A 110 -2.37 -10.52 -23.36
C SER A 110 -2.68 -11.95 -23.86
N GLY A 111 -2.53 -12.95 -23.00
CA GLY A 111 -2.86 -14.35 -23.29
C GLY A 111 -4.34 -14.56 -23.60
N ASN A 112 -5.23 -13.92 -22.84
CA ASN A 112 -6.68 -14.00 -23.06
C ASN A 112 -7.14 -13.30 -24.34
N SER A 113 -6.41 -12.29 -24.82
CA SER A 113 -6.73 -11.62 -26.10
C SER A 113 -6.45 -12.47 -27.35
N ASN A 114 -5.64 -13.54 -27.23
CA ASN A 114 -5.30 -14.43 -28.34
C ASN A 114 -6.31 -15.59 -28.54
N LEU A 115 -7.40 -15.63 -27.78
CA LEU A 115 -8.47 -16.64 -27.89
C LEU A 115 -9.73 -16.12 -28.62
N SER A 116 -9.66 -14.94 -29.23
CA SER A 116 -10.82 -14.24 -29.83
C SER A 116 -10.82 -14.14 -31.35
N ILE A 117 -10.03 -14.94 -32.06
CA ILE A 117 -10.10 -15.02 -33.52
C ILE A 117 -10.30 -16.49 -33.89
N GLU A 118 -11.35 -16.73 -34.68
CA GLU A 118 -11.86 -18.03 -35.18
C GLU A 118 -12.85 -18.74 -34.24
N ASN A 119 -14.11 -18.29 -34.31
CA ASN A 119 -15.27 -19.16 -34.58
C ASN A 119 -16.50 -18.29 -34.87
N GLU A 120 -16.72 -18.03 -36.17
CA GLU A 120 -18.01 -18.03 -36.93
C GLU A 120 -17.91 -17.15 -38.19
#